data_AF-A0A972CAT6-F1
#
_entry.id   AF-A0A972CAT6-F1
#
_cell.length_a   1.000
_cell.length_b   1.000
_cell.length_c   1.000
_cell.angle_alpha   90.00
_cell.angle_beta   90.00
_cell.angle_gamma   90.00
#
_symmetry.space_group_name_H-M   'P 1'
#
loop_
_entity.id
_entity.type
_entity.pdbx_description
1 polymer ?
#
loop_
_entity_poly.entity_id
_entity_poly.type
_entity_poly.pdbx_seq_one_letter_code
_entity_poly.pdbx_strand_id
1 'polypeptide(L)'
;MEMNYPELYYRIYPKAIDSINKYLKNNPGPVNITEDEIDYMVEEVYEKLIYECPEIDEDPIERRGRYRSLQRQFYGRRRLARDIITIIIISELLRRLNPYIFGMEYNY
;
A
#
# COMPACT_ATOMS: atom_id res chain seq x y z
N MET A 1 -3.18 -13.38 16.26
CA MET A 1 -2.12 -14.02 15.48
C MET A 1 -1.13 -12.91 15.13
N GLU A 2 0.12 -12.97 15.61
CA GLU A 2 1.15 -11.99 15.21
C GLU A 2 1.46 -12.22 13.73
N MET A 3 0.88 -11.39 12.86
CA MET A 3 1.16 -11.46 11.43
C MET A 3 2.52 -10.80 11.21
N ASN A 4 3.56 -11.64 11.14
CA ASN A 4 4.91 -11.17 10.91
C ASN A 4 5.08 -10.70 9.46
N TYR A 5 6.13 -9.93 9.24
CA TYR A 5 6.67 -9.76 7.91
C TYR A 5 7.46 -11.05 7.60
N PRO A 6 7.23 -11.74 6.46
CA PRO A 6 6.73 -11.23 5.18
C PRO A 6 5.25 -11.53 4.85
N GLU A 7 4.48 -12.20 5.71
CA GLU A 7 3.11 -12.65 5.39
C GLU A 7 2.18 -11.50 5.00
N LEU A 8 2.29 -10.36 5.68
CA LEU A 8 1.52 -9.16 5.35
C LEU A 8 1.81 -8.66 3.93
N TYR A 9 3.07 -8.67 3.49
CA TYR A 9 3.45 -8.26 2.15
C TYR A 9 2.79 -9.16 1.09
N TYR A 10 2.83 -10.47 1.29
CA TYR A 10 2.20 -11.43 0.37
C TYR A 10 0.67 -11.31 0.30
N ARG A 11 0.02 -10.75 1.33
CA ARG A 11 -1.42 -10.42 1.29
C ARG A 11 -1.72 -9.12 0.58
N ILE A 12 -0.91 -8.08 0.82
CA ILE A 12 -1.10 -6.76 0.21
C ILE A 12 -0.75 -6.77 -1.28
N TYR A 13 0.40 -7.33 -1.64
CA TYR A 13 0.96 -7.26 -2.99
C TYR A 13 -0.02 -7.70 -4.10
N PRO A 14 -0.66 -8.89 -4.04
CA PRO A 14 -1.59 -9.30 -5.10
C PRO A 14 -2.79 -8.33 -5.25
N LYS A 15 -3.26 -7.73 -4.16
CA LYS A 15 -4.36 -6.75 -4.17
C LYS A 15 -3.92 -5.43 -4.81
N ALA A 16 -2.70 -4.98 -4.49
CA ALA A 16 -2.10 -3.79 -5.07
C ALA A 16 -1.90 -3.96 -6.59
N ILE A 17 -1.35 -5.10 -7.02
CA ILE A 17 -1.19 -5.41 -8.45
C ILE A 17 -2.53 -5.45 -9.18
N ASP A 18 -3.56 -6.07 -8.60
CA ASP A 18 -4.91 -6.08 -9.18
C ASP A 18 -5.47 -4.66 -9.35
N SER A 19 -5.34 -3.80 -8.33
CA SER A 19 -5.79 -2.41 -8.38
C SER A 19 -5.06 -1.61 -9.46
N ILE A 20 -3.73 -1.70 -9.51
CA ILE A 20 -2.91 -1.04 -10.53
C ILE A 20 -3.25 -1.55 -11.94
N ASN A 21 -3.45 -2.85 -12.12
CA ASN A 21 -3.83 -3.44 -13.41
C ASN A 21 -5.17 -2.89 -13.89
N LYS A 22 -6.17 -2.79 -12.99
CA LYS A 22 -7.48 -2.22 -13.31
C LYS A 22 -7.35 -0.75 -13.70
N TYR A 23 -6.59 0.03 -12.94
CA TYR A 23 -6.34 1.44 -13.22
C TYR A 23 -5.69 1.63 -14.60
N LEU A 24 -4.58 0.94 -14.88
CA LEU A 24 -3.86 1.03 -16.15
C LEU A 24 -4.67 0.54 -17.35
N LYS A 25 -5.55 -0.45 -17.15
CA LYS A 25 -6.47 -0.92 -18.20
C LYS A 25 -7.49 0.15 -18.59
N ASN A 26 -7.99 0.90 -17.61
CA ASN A 26 -8.96 1.97 -17.83
C ASN A 26 -8.29 3.27 -18.30
N ASN A 27 -7.00 3.45 -17.99
CA ASN A 27 -6.22 4.64 -18.33
C ASN A 27 -4.96 4.24 -19.11
N PRO A 28 -5.07 3.90 -20.41
CA PRO A 28 -3.90 3.53 -21.21
C PRO A 28 -2.99 4.74 -21.44
N GLY A 29 -1.75 4.66 -20.96
CA GLY A 29 -0.74 5.72 -21.09
C GLY A 29 -0.91 6.91 -20.14
N PRO A 30 -1.07 6.68 -18.81
CA PRO A 30 -1.17 7.79 -17.88
C PRO A 30 0.20 8.46 -17.78
N VAL A 31 0.33 9.64 -18.37
CA VAL A 31 1.54 10.47 -18.30
C VAL A 31 1.66 11.14 -16.92
N ASN A 32 0.52 11.38 -16.26
CA ASN A 32 0.44 11.98 -14.93
C ASN A 32 -0.65 11.29 -14.12
N ILE A 33 -0.27 10.48 -13.14
CA ILE A 33 -1.18 9.92 -12.14
C ILE A 33 -1.35 10.97 -11.04
N THR A 34 -2.60 11.28 -10.68
CA THR A 34 -2.87 12.28 -9.63
C THR A 34 -2.78 11.66 -8.23
N GLU A 35 -2.63 12.51 -7.21
CA GLU A 35 -2.65 12.08 -5.81
C GLU A 35 -3.98 11.39 -5.46
N ASP A 36 -5.11 11.96 -5.90
CA ASP A 36 -6.45 11.40 -5.70
C ASP A 36 -6.60 9.98 -6.30
N GLU A 37 -5.97 9.73 -7.46
CA GLU A 37 -5.99 8.41 -8.10
C GLU A 37 -5.16 7.38 -7.31
N ILE A 38 -4.02 7.80 -6.76
CA ILE A 38 -3.21 6.96 -5.87
C ILE A 38 -4.00 6.66 -4.61
N ASP A 39 -4.58 7.67 -3.98
CA ASP A 39 -5.39 7.51 -2.76
C ASP A 39 -6.57 6.58 -2.98
N TYR A 40 -7.23 6.65 -4.14
CA TYR A 40 -8.29 5.72 -4.51
C TYR A 40 -7.78 4.27 -4.58
N MET A 41 -6.64 4.03 -5.22
CA MET A 41 -6.03 2.69 -5.27
C MET A 41 -5.61 2.19 -3.88
N VAL A 42 -5.07 3.08 -3.04
CA VAL A 42 -4.69 2.77 -1.65
C VAL A 42 -5.92 2.36 -0.85
N GLU A 43 -7.02 3.11 -0.95
CA GLU A 43 -8.25 2.80 -0.22
C GLU A 43 -8.86 1.48 -0.69
N GLU A 44 -8.91 1.21 -2.00
CA GLU A 44 -9.40 -0.07 -2.53
C GLU A 44 -8.60 -1.26 -1.96
N VAL A 45 -7.27 -1.15 -1.90
CA VAL A 45 -6.40 -2.20 -1.34
C VAL A 45 -6.58 -2.31 0.18
N TYR A 46 -6.70 -1.18 0.86
CA TYR A 46 -6.87 -1.12 2.31
C TYR A 46 -8.21 -1.76 2.75
N GLU A 47 -9.31 -1.47 2.07
CA GLU A 47 -10.63 -2.08 2.35
C GLU A 47 -10.58 -3.61 2.21
N LYS A 48 -9.97 -4.11 1.12
CA LYS A 48 -9.79 -5.56 0.92
C LYS A 48 -8.87 -6.18 1.97
N LEU A 49 -7.89 -5.42 2.47
CA LEU A 49 -6.98 -5.89 3.52
C LEU A 49 -7.70 -6.00 4.88
N ILE A 50 -8.49 -5.00 5.28
CA ILE A 50 -9.24 -5.04 6.55
C ILE A 50 -10.27 -6.17 6.53
N TYR A 51 -10.90 -6.42 5.38
CA TYR A 51 -11.85 -7.54 5.24
C TYR A 51 -11.21 -8.89 5.62
N GLU A 52 -9.93 -9.09 5.29
CA GLU A 52 -9.18 -10.30 5.62
C GLU A 52 -8.49 -10.25 6.98
N CYS A 53 -8.12 -9.05 7.44
CA CYS A 53 -7.34 -8.79 8.65
C CYS A 53 -7.99 -7.66 9.47
N PRO A 54 -9.13 -7.91 10.14
CA PRO A 54 -9.83 -6.89 10.91
C PRO A 54 -8.96 -6.30 12.04
N GLU A 55 -7.95 -7.03 12.50
CA GLU A 55 -7.03 -6.61 13.57
C GLU A 55 -6.18 -5.38 13.23
N ILE A 56 -6.15 -4.98 11.95
CA ILE A 56 -5.48 -3.77 11.47
C ILE A 56 -6.30 -2.52 11.81
N ASP A 57 -7.63 -2.60 11.73
CA ASP A 57 -8.53 -1.46 12.02
C ASP A 57 -8.94 -1.42 13.51
N GLU A 58 -8.87 -2.57 14.20
CA GLU A 58 -9.22 -2.68 15.61
C GLU A 58 -8.08 -2.32 16.59
N ASP A 59 -7.09 -1.51 16.18
CA ASP A 59 -5.97 -1.16 17.04
C ASP A 59 -6.45 -0.38 18.30
N PRO A 60 -6.34 -0.95 19.52
CA PRO A 60 -6.79 -0.30 20.73
C PRO A 60 -6.01 0.99 21.05
N ILE A 61 -4.81 1.17 20.48
CA ILE A 61 -4.00 2.37 20.61
C ILE A 61 -4.61 3.53 19.81
N GLU A 62 -5.15 3.27 18.60
CA GLU A 62 -5.84 4.30 17.81
C GLU A 62 -7.22 4.65 18.40
N ARG A 63 -7.95 3.67 18.95
CA ARG A 63 -9.25 3.90 19.60
C ARG A 63 -9.16 4.75 20.88
N ARG A 64 -8.03 4.71 21.60
CA ARG A 64 -7.79 5.51 22.81
C ARG A 64 -7.03 6.78 22.46
N GLY A 65 -7.72 7.75 21.86
CA GLY A 65 -7.18 9.05 21.42
C GLY A 65 -6.55 9.97 22.48
N ARG A 66 -6.02 9.48 23.60
CA ARG A 66 -5.35 10.25 24.66
C ARG A 66 -4.31 9.43 25.42
N TYR A 67 -3.15 9.11 24.85
CA TYR A 67 -2.01 8.69 25.67
C TYR A 67 -0.67 9.30 25.22
N ARG A 68 -0.31 10.35 25.95
CA ARG A 68 1.05 10.76 26.40
C ARG A 68 2.06 11.14 25.32
N SER A 69 2.25 12.45 25.22
CA SER A 69 3.25 13.24 24.50
C SER A 69 4.73 13.00 24.87
N LEU A 70 5.11 11.84 25.43
CA LEU A 70 6.49 11.58 25.91
C LEU A 70 7.09 10.23 25.51
N GLN A 71 6.42 9.41 24.71
CA GLN A 71 6.98 8.18 24.16
C GLN A 71 6.90 8.22 22.63
N ARG A 72 7.88 7.62 21.93
CA ARG A 72 8.03 7.47 20.46
C ARG A 72 6.70 7.62 19.72
N GLN A 73 6.67 8.37 18.61
CA GLN A 73 5.50 8.43 17.72
C GLN A 73 5.07 7.01 17.33
N PHE A 74 4.09 6.47 18.04
CA PHE A 74 3.46 5.20 17.73
C PHE A 74 2.44 5.50 16.64
N TYR A 75 2.80 5.18 15.40
CA TYR A 75 1.84 5.11 14.31
C TYR A 75 0.98 3.87 14.56
N GLY A 76 -0.33 4.02 14.61
CA GLY A 76 -1.21 2.87 14.75
C GLY A 76 -1.22 2.02 13.48
N ARG A 77 -1.69 0.77 13.63
CA ARG A 77 -1.62 -0.26 12.58
C ARG A 77 -2.29 0.16 11.27
N ARG A 78 -3.37 0.93 11.34
CA ARG A 78 -4.07 1.45 10.16
C ARG A 78 -3.21 2.37 9.34
N ARG A 79 -2.57 3.35 9.98
CA ARG A 79 -1.69 4.29 9.27
C ARG A 79 -0.49 3.59 8.65
N LEU A 80 0.15 2.69 9.40
CA LEU A 80 1.27 1.91 8.88
C LEU A 80 0.86 1.01 7.71
N ALA A 81 -0.32 0.37 7.78
CA ALA A 81 -0.81 -0.45 6.68
C ALA A 81 -1.05 0.40 5.42
N ARG A 82 -1.70 1.56 5.54
CA ARG A 82 -1.89 2.49 4.42
C ARG A 82 -0.55 2.96 3.85
N ASP A 83 0.41 3.37 4.69
CA ASP A 83 1.73 3.81 4.24
C ASP A 83 2.47 2.70 3.46
N ILE A 84 2.41 1.44 3.94
CA ILE A 84 3.01 0.29 3.23
C ILE A 84 2.32 0.04 1.88
N ILE A 85 1.00 0.11 1.84
CA ILE A 85 0.22 -0.03 0.59
C ILE A 85 0.64 1.05 -0.40
N THR A 86 0.72 2.31 0.05
CA THR A 86 1.16 3.45 -0.78
C THR A 86 2.56 3.23 -1.34
N ILE A 87 3.52 2.81 -0.52
CA ILE A 87 4.89 2.51 -0.96
C ILE A 87 4.89 1.43 -2.06
N ILE A 88 4.12 0.35 -1.88
CA ILE A 88 4.02 -0.74 -2.86
C ILE A 88 3.43 -0.24 -4.18
N ILE A 89 2.34 0.52 -4.12
CA ILE A 89 1.66 1.07 -5.30
C ILE A 89 2.61 2.00 -6.08
N ILE A 90 3.22 2.98 -5.40
CA ILE A 90 4.15 3.92 -6.03
C ILE A 90 5.34 3.20 -6.65
N SER A 91 5.93 2.24 -5.92
CA SER A 91 7.09 1.47 -6.41
C SER A 91 6.76 0.71 -7.68
N GLU A 92 5.59 0.09 -7.75
CA GLU A 92 5.16 -0.68 -8.91
C GLU A 92 4.76 0.23 -10.08
N LEU A 93 4.10 1.37 -9.82
CA LEU A 93 3.80 2.37 -10.86
C LEU A 93 5.09 2.94 -11.48
N LEU A 94 6.06 3.32 -10.66
CA LEU A 94 7.37 3.79 -11.13
C LEU A 94 8.09 2.73 -11.97
N ARG A 95 8.05 1.46 -11.53
CA ARG A 95 8.65 0.34 -12.26
C ARG A 95 8.02 0.14 -13.64
N ARG A 96 6.70 0.29 -13.76
CA ARG A 96 5.96 0.08 -15.02
C ARG A 96 6.03 1.27 -15.97
N LEU A 97 5.98 2.49 -15.43
CA LEU A 97 6.07 3.72 -16.21
C LEU A 97 7.49 4.03 -16.66
N ASN A 98 8.51 3.48 -15.97
CA ASN A 98 9.90 3.74 -16.28
C ASN A 98 10.71 2.45 -16.52
N PRO A 99 10.43 1.72 -17.62
CA PRO A 99 11.08 0.44 -17.92
C PRO A 99 12.60 0.58 -18.12
N TYR A 100 13.08 1.77 -18.49
CA TYR A 100 14.50 2.02 -18.76
C TYR A 100 15.35 2.21 -17.49
N ILE A 101 14.78 2.59 -16.35
CA ILE A 101 15.53 2.81 -15.10
C ILE A 101 15.67 1.50 -14.30
N PHE A 102 14.68 0.61 -14.37
CA PHE A 102 14.71 -0.70 -13.69
C PHE A 102 15.12 -1.88 -14.59
N GLY A 103 15.44 -1.62 -15.86
CA GLY A 103 15.73 -2.62 -16.89
C GLY A 103 17.19 -2.70 -17.33
N MET A 104 18.17 -2.24 -16.54
CA MET A 104 19.57 -2.52 -16.87
C MET A 104 20.00 -3.91 -16.42
N GLU A 105 20.45 -4.67 -17.43
CA GLU A 105 21.29 -5.87 -17.39
C GLU A 105 20.62 -7.19 -17.04
N TYR A 106 20.20 -7.94 -18.07
CA TYR A 106 20.78 -9.24 -18.42
C TYR A 106 20.54 -9.51 -19.92
N ASN A 107 21.44 -9.00 -20.77
CA ASN A 107 21.63 -9.55 -22.11
C ASN A 107 22.75 -10.59 -22.00
N TYR A 108 22.40 -11.87 -22.16
CA TYR A 108 23.32 -12.94 -22.55
C TYR A 108 23.01 -13.35 -23.98
#